data_AF-A0A4Q6FFN8-F1
#
_entry.id   AF-A0A4Q6FFN8-F1
#
_cell.length_a   1.000
_cell.length_b   1.000
_cell.length_c   1.000
_cell.angle_alpha   90.00
_cell.angle_beta   90.00
_cell.angle_gamma   90.00
#
_symmetry.space_group_name_H-M   'P 1'
#
loop_
_entity.id
_entity.type
_entity.pdbx_description
1 polymer ?
#
loop_
_entity_poly.entity_id
_entity_poly.type
_entity_poly.pdbx_seq_one_letter_code
_entity_poly.pdbx_strand_id
1 'polypeptide(L)'
;MITKEANVVWRGEGKTGKGEITTQSKVLSSAPYGFNARFEGGSGTNPEELIGAAHAGCFSMALAFKLGEAGFHPKEINTNAKVSLDKEGAG
;
A
#
# COMPACT_ATOMS: atom_id res chain seq x y z
N MET A 1 -10.71 16.59 12.93
CA MET A 1 -9.90 15.36 12.73
C MET A 1 -10.21 14.81 11.36
N ILE A 2 -9.20 14.50 10.55
CA ILE A 2 -9.42 13.85 9.25
C ILE A 2 -9.34 12.34 9.47
N THR A 3 -10.42 11.62 9.14
CA THR A 3 -10.48 10.16 9.22
C THR A 3 -10.57 9.59 7.82
N LYS A 4 -9.76 8.58 7.53
CA LYS A 4 -9.77 7.78 6.30
C LYS A 4 -9.83 6.32 6.67
N GLU A 5 -10.57 5.54 5.91
CA GLU A 5 -10.81 4.14 6.23
C GLU A 5 -10.62 3.22 5.01
N ALA A 6 -10.30 1.97 5.31
CA ALA A 6 -10.33 0.85 4.39
C ALA A 6 -10.94 -0.34 5.12
N ASN A 7 -11.69 -1.15 4.38
CA ASN A 7 -12.36 -2.34 4.89
C ASN A 7 -11.73 -3.57 4.23
N VAL A 8 -11.48 -4.59 5.03
CA VAL A 8 -10.91 -5.87 4.58
C VAL A 8 -11.83 -6.99 5.00
N VAL A 9 -12.20 -7.86 4.07
CA VAL A 9 -12.94 -9.09 4.38
C VAL A 9 -12.06 -10.29 4.06
N TRP A 10 -11.95 -11.22 5.01
CA TRP A 10 -11.24 -12.49 4.82
C TRP A 10 -12.18 -13.66 5.05
N ARG A 11 -12.09 -14.70 4.22
CA ARG A 11 -12.92 -15.90 4.30
C ARG A 11 -12.07 -17.15 4.10
N GLY A 12 -12.14 -18.09 5.04
CA GLY A 12 -11.40 -19.36 4.99
C GLY A 12 -10.09 -19.35 5.80
N GLU A 13 -9.30 -20.41 5.65
CA GLU A 13 -8.12 -20.70 6.47
C GLU A 13 -6.83 -20.10 5.90
N GLY A 14 -5.83 -19.82 6.73
CA GLY A 14 -4.66 -18.97 6.40
C GLY A 14 -4.10 -19.01 4.97
N LYS A 15 -3.78 -20.19 4.41
CA LYS A 15 -3.22 -20.31 3.05
C LYS A 15 -4.26 -20.41 1.93
N THR A 16 -5.43 -20.96 2.22
CA THR A 16 -6.50 -21.25 1.23
C THR A 16 -7.60 -20.18 1.24
N GLY A 17 -7.54 -19.28 2.21
CA GLY A 17 -8.48 -18.20 2.40
C GLY A 17 -8.36 -17.14 1.31
N LYS A 18 -9.48 -16.44 1.12
CA LYS A 18 -9.61 -15.38 0.14
C LYS A 18 -9.95 -14.08 0.85
N GLY A 19 -9.23 -13.05 0.46
CA GLY A 19 -9.36 -11.72 0.99
C GLY A 19 -9.81 -10.72 -0.06
N GLU A 20 -10.52 -9.70 0.38
CA GLU A 20 -10.95 -8.56 -0.44
C GLU A 20 -10.68 -7.26 0.31
N ILE A 21 -10.05 -6.29 -0.36
CA ILE A 21 -9.76 -4.95 0.18
C ILE A 21 -10.64 -3.92 -0.54
N THR A 22 -11.27 -3.04 0.24
CA THR A 22 -12.04 -1.90 -0.27
C THR A 22 -11.59 -0.62 0.43
N THR A 23 -11.15 0.38 -0.32
CA THR A 23 -10.81 1.71 0.22
C THR A 23 -12.02 2.65 0.17
N GLN A 24 -12.06 3.63 1.08
CA GLN A 24 -13.13 4.64 1.11
C GLN A 24 -13.33 5.35 -0.24
N SER A 25 -12.24 5.61 -0.97
CA SER A 25 -12.28 6.26 -2.29
C SER A 25 -12.75 5.35 -3.42
N LYS A 26 -12.91 4.03 -3.15
CA LYS A 26 -13.21 2.98 -4.14
C LYS A 26 -12.17 2.79 -5.24
N VAL A 27 -10.98 3.40 -5.12
CA VAL A 27 -9.83 3.07 -5.97
C VAL A 27 -9.51 1.58 -5.88
N LEU A 28 -9.63 1.01 -4.68
CA LEU A 28 -9.76 -0.43 -4.50
C LEU A 28 -11.22 -0.72 -4.13
N SER A 29 -11.86 -1.59 -4.91
CA SER A 29 -13.24 -2.03 -4.69
C SER A 29 -13.29 -3.55 -4.75
N SER A 30 -13.39 -4.19 -3.59
CA SER A 30 -13.27 -5.65 -3.44
C SER A 30 -12.05 -6.24 -4.17
N ALA A 31 -10.91 -5.53 -4.09
CA ALA A 31 -9.67 -5.97 -4.73
C ALA A 31 -9.18 -7.27 -4.09
N PRO A 32 -8.91 -8.33 -4.87
CA PRO A 32 -8.52 -9.63 -4.32
C PRO A 32 -7.13 -9.55 -3.68
N TYR A 33 -7.03 -10.07 -2.46
CA TYR A 33 -5.76 -10.30 -1.78
C TYR A 33 -5.76 -11.70 -1.15
N GLY A 34 -4.59 -12.32 -1.01
CA GLY A 34 -4.48 -13.68 -0.53
C GLY A 34 -3.06 -14.08 -0.18
N PHE A 35 -2.88 -15.27 0.41
CA PHE A 35 -1.57 -15.78 0.79
C PHE A 35 -0.61 -15.83 -0.42
N ASN A 36 -1.10 -16.30 -1.57
CA ASN A 36 -0.30 -16.43 -2.78
C ASN A 36 0.19 -15.06 -3.30
N ALA A 37 -0.68 -14.05 -3.37
CA ALA A 37 -0.29 -12.69 -3.78
C ALA A 37 0.70 -12.02 -2.81
N ARG A 38 0.66 -12.40 -1.52
CA ARG A 38 1.53 -11.82 -0.48
C ARG A 38 2.89 -12.51 -0.36
N PHE A 39 2.94 -13.84 -0.47
CA PHE A 39 4.13 -14.63 -0.14
C PHE A 39 4.68 -15.46 -1.29
N GLU A 40 3.89 -15.72 -2.34
CA GLU A 40 4.26 -16.60 -3.45
C GLU A 40 4.40 -15.84 -4.78
N GLY A 41 4.23 -14.52 -4.76
CA GLY A 41 4.39 -13.65 -5.93
C GLY A 41 3.29 -13.81 -7.00
N GLY A 42 2.13 -14.38 -6.65
CA GLY A 42 1.02 -14.47 -7.60
C GLY A 42 0.27 -13.16 -7.81
N SER A 43 -0.64 -13.18 -8.78
CA SER A 43 -1.47 -12.03 -9.13
C SER A 43 -2.41 -11.62 -7.99
N GLY A 44 -2.52 -10.31 -7.77
CA GLY A 44 -3.38 -9.72 -6.73
C GLY A 44 -2.65 -8.58 -6.01
N THR A 45 -3.36 -7.85 -5.17
CA THR A 45 -2.72 -6.84 -4.30
C THR A 45 -2.16 -7.50 -3.04
N ASN A 46 -1.30 -6.80 -2.32
CA ASN A 46 -0.78 -7.21 -1.02
C ASN A 46 -0.62 -5.99 -0.08
N PRO A 47 -0.61 -6.18 1.24
CA PRO A 47 -0.43 -5.07 2.18
C PRO A 47 0.86 -4.26 1.94
N GLU A 48 1.94 -4.93 1.54
CA GLU A 48 3.26 -4.33 1.39
C GLU A 48 3.32 -3.29 0.25
N GLU A 49 2.74 -3.57 -0.91
CA GLU A 49 2.63 -2.59 -2.00
C GLU A 49 1.75 -1.39 -1.64
N LEU A 50 0.69 -1.60 -0.84
CA LEU A 50 -0.21 -0.53 -0.40
C LEU A 50 0.48 0.40 0.61
N ILE A 51 1.29 -0.16 1.51
CA ILE A 51 2.17 0.62 2.40
C ILE A 51 3.21 1.38 1.57
N GLY A 52 3.82 0.72 0.58
CA GLY A 52 4.75 1.35 -0.35
C GLY A 52 4.13 2.55 -1.08
N ALA A 53 2.91 2.38 -1.61
CA ALA A 53 2.16 3.44 -2.28
C ALA A 53 1.83 4.60 -1.34
N ALA A 54 1.35 4.30 -0.12
CA ALA A 54 1.04 5.32 0.89
C ALA A 54 2.29 6.11 1.28
N HIS A 55 3.41 5.43 1.50
CA HIS A 55 4.69 6.06 1.86
C HIS A 55 5.23 6.91 0.71
N ALA A 56 5.32 6.36 -0.50
CA ALA A 56 5.82 7.08 -1.67
C ALA A 56 5.00 8.35 -1.94
N GLY A 57 3.67 8.27 -1.83
CA GLY A 57 2.78 9.42 -1.97
C GLY A 57 3.01 10.49 -0.90
N CYS A 58 3.09 10.08 0.37
CA CYS A 58 3.36 10.98 1.49
C CYS A 58 4.72 11.69 1.36
N PHE A 59 5.79 10.92 1.07
CA PHE A 59 7.14 11.44 0.91
C PHE A 59 7.22 12.45 -0.25
N SER A 60 6.66 12.09 -1.42
CA SER A 60 6.69 12.97 -2.60
C SER A 60 5.98 14.29 -2.33
N MET A 61 4.83 14.24 -1.64
CA MET A 61 4.07 15.44 -1.27
C MET A 61 4.82 16.29 -0.24
N ALA A 62 5.38 15.68 0.79
CA ALA A 62 6.18 16.37 1.80
C ALA A 62 7.41 17.06 1.18
N LEU A 63 8.11 16.36 0.28
CA LEU A 63 9.25 16.92 -0.45
C LEU A 63 8.84 18.12 -1.33
N ALA A 64 7.71 18.02 -2.04
CA ALA A 64 7.18 19.13 -2.82
C ALA A 64 6.90 20.37 -1.96
N PHE A 65 6.31 20.19 -0.78
CA PHE A 65 6.10 21.29 0.16
C PHE A 65 7.42 21.95 0.61
N LYS A 66 8.42 21.14 0.96
CA LYS A 66 9.74 21.66 1.37
C LYS A 66 10.49 22.38 0.26
N LEU A 67 10.39 21.90 -0.98
CA LEU A 67 10.94 22.61 -2.13
C LEU A 67 10.23 23.96 -2.33
N GLY A 68 8.90 23.98 -2.21
CA GLY A 68 8.11 25.21 -2.31
C GLY A 68 8.45 26.25 -1.25
N GLU A 69 8.63 25.82 0.02
CA GLU A 69 9.09 26.68 1.12
C GLU A 69 10.47 27.33 0.82
N ALA A 70 11.32 26.63 0.06
CA ALA A 70 12.64 27.09 -0.34
C ALA A 70 12.67 27.86 -1.68
N GLY A 71 11.51 28.11 -2.31
CA GLY A 71 11.41 28.84 -3.58
C GLY A 71 11.68 28.00 -4.84
N PHE A 72 11.72 26.67 -4.71
CA PHE A 72 11.82 25.74 -5.83
C PHE A 72 10.45 25.17 -6.21
N HIS A 73 10.22 25.00 -7.51
CA HIS A 73 8.97 24.44 -8.04
C HIS A 73 9.28 23.19 -8.88
N PRO A 74 9.29 21.99 -8.27
CA PRO A 74 9.58 20.76 -9.00
C PRO A 74 8.51 20.52 -10.07
N LYS A 75 8.94 20.17 -11.29
CA LYS A 75 8.03 19.77 -12.37
C LYS A 75 7.51 18.34 -12.19
N GLU A 76 8.34 17.46 -11.64
CA GLU A 76 8.00 16.07 -11.37
C GLU A 76 8.78 15.60 -10.13
N ILE A 77 8.13 14.81 -9.27
CA ILE A 77 8.77 14.01 -8.23
C ILE A 77 8.31 12.57 -8.44
N ASN A 78 9.24 11.71 -8.83
CA ASN A 78 8.98 10.29 -9.06
C ASN A 78 9.64 9.46 -7.97
N THR A 79 8.82 8.88 -7.08
CA THR A 79 9.29 8.09 -5.94
C THR A 79 8.88 6.63 -6.08
N ASN A 80 9.87 5.75 -6.05
CA ASN A 80 9.66 4.30 -5.96
C ASN A 80 9.96 3.82 -4.54
N ALA A 81 8.95 3.32 -3.82
CA ALA A 81 9.12 2.72 -2.50
C ALA A 81 9.13 1.20 -2.61
N LYS A 82 10.26 0.58 -2.25
CA LYS A 82 10.40 -0.88 -2.15
C LYS A 82 10.22 -1.30 -0.70
N VAL A 83 9.21 -2.12 -0.44
CA VAL A 83 8.92 -2.65 0.90
C VAL A 83 9.46 -4.07 0.97
N SER A 84 10.38 -4.32 1.90
CA SER A 84 10.87 -5.66 2.22
C SER A 84 9.99 -6.28 3.29
N LEU A 85 9.56 -7.52 3.04
CA LEU A 85 8.91 -8.37 4.04
C LEU A 85 9.84 -9.54 4.31
N ASP A 86 10.57 -9.46 5.43
CA ASP A 86 11.50 -10.49 5.85
C ASP A 86 10.88 -11.34 6.97
N LYS A 87 11.22 -12.62 7.00
CA LYS A 87 10.80 -13.53 8.06
C LYS A 87 11.75 -13.38 9.24
N GLU A 88 11.25 -12.92 10.38
CA GLU A 88 11.97 -12.96 11.66
C GLU A 88 11.39 -14.07 12.56
N GLY A 89 12.25 -15.00 12.98
CA GLY A 89 11.87 -16.08 13.90
C GLY A 89 11.05 -17.22 13.29
N ALA A 90 10.42 -18.02 14.16
CA ALA A 90 9.73 -19.26 13.81
C ALA A 90 8.24 -19.07 13.49
N GLY A 91 7.90 -18.09 12.65
CA GLY A 91 6.56 -17.97 12.04
C GLY A 91 5.54 -17.20 12.84
#